data_AF-A0A7V5CZI0-F1
#
_entry.id   AF-A0A7V5CZI0-F1
#
_cell.length_a   1.000
_cell.length_b   1.000
_cell.length_c   1.000
_cell.angle_alpha   90.00
_cell.angle_beta   90.00
_cell.angle_gamma   90.00
#
_symmetry.space_group_name_H-M   'P 1'
#
loop_
_entity.id
_entity.type
_entity.pdbx_description
1 polymer ?
#
loop_
_entity_poly.entity_id
_entity_poly.type
_entity_poly.pdbx_seq_one_letter_code
_entity_poly.pdbx_strand_id
1 'polypeptide(L)'
;MHGGQIIKIKESQFSDIRTQEAGWYDKILKLGEIDAIEVKTFRRYWKGEIHEPSEDYLSIIKDWLKENTTWKDSEINVYLGNF
;
A
#
# COMPACT_ATOMS: atom_id res chain seq x y z
N MET A 1 -2.80 12.47 7.36
CA MET A 1 -2.75 12.20 5.92
C MET A 1 -2.56 10.71 5.71
N HIS A 2 -3.34 10.06 4.85
CA HIS A 2 -3.17 8.64 4.52
C HIS A 2 -2.30 8.56 3.26
N GLY A 3 -1.10 7.97 3.37
CA GLY A 3 -0.12 7.86 2.28
C GLY A 3 -0.45 6.75 1.27
N GLY A 4 -1.69 6.68 0.79
CA GLY A 4 -2.13 5.64 -0.11
C GLY A 4 -3.31 6.06 -1.00
N GLN A 5 -3.49 5.32 -2.10
CA GLN A 5 -4.57 5.53 -3.06
C GLN A 5 -5.63 4.45 -2.92
N ILE A 6 -6.90 4.86 -3.01
CA ILE A 6 -8.04 3.95 -3.08
C ILE A 6 -8.43 3.82 -4.55
N ILE A 7 -8.43 2.59 -5.06
CA ILE A 7 -8.75 2.28 -6.45
C ILE A 7 -10.00 1.41 -6.48
N LYS A 8 -11.02 1.86 -7.22
CA LYS A 8 -12.24 1.08 -7.45
C LYS A 8 -12.02 0.08 -8.57
N ILE A 9 -12.18 -1.20 -8.25
CA ILE A 9 -11.95 -2.32 -9.17
C ILE A 9 -13.15 -3.28 -9.17
N LYS A 10 -13.19 -4.19 -10.15
CA LYS A 10 -14.15 -5.31 -10.14
C LYS A 10 -13.73 -6.37 -9.12
N GLU A 11 -14.70 -7.11 -8.58
CA GLU A 11 -14.42 -8.23 -7.66
C GLU A 11 -13.52 -9.31 -8.29
N SER A 12 -13.65 -9.55 -9.61
CA SER A 12 -12.76 -10.47 -10.33
C SER A 12 -11.29 -10.00 -10.30
N GLN A 13 -11.05 -8.70 -10.50
CA GLN A 13 -9.71 -8.12 -10.43
C GLN A 13 -9.16 -8.18 -9.01
N PHE A 14 -10.02 -8.03 -8.00
CA PHE A 14 -9.62 -8.22 -6.60
C PHE A 14 -9.13 -9.66 -6.36
N SER A 15 -9.82 -10.66 -6.91
CA SER A 15 -9.39 -12.06 -6.83
C SER A 15 -8.05 -12.30 -7.53
N ASP A 16 -7.83 -11.68 -8.69
CA ASP A 16 -6.57 -11.78 -9.42
C ASP A 16 -5.41 -11.19 -8.60
N ILE A 17 -5.57 -9.99 -8.05
CA ILE A 17 -4.57 -9.34 -7.19
C ILE A 17 -4.31 -10.19 -5.95
N ARG A 18 -5.37 -10.69 -5.29
CA ARG A 18 -5.22 -11.56 -4.13
C ARG A 18 -4.40 -12.81 -4.47
N THR A 19 -4.58 -13.38 -5.66
CA THR A 19 -3.83 -14.56 -6.08
C THR A 19 -2.35 -14.25 -6.27
N GLN A 20 -2.02 -13.08 -6.81
CA GLN A 20 -0.63 -12.61 -6.95
C GLN A 20 0.03 -12.36 -5.58
N GLU A 21 -0.69 -11.71 -4.67
CA GLU A 21 -0.18 -11.28 -3.38
C GLU A 21 -0.20 -12.37 -2.29
N ALA A 22 -0.98 -13.44 -2.46
CA ALA A 22 -1.24 -14.45 -1.42
C ALA A 22 0.01 -15.13 -0.87
N GLY A 23 1.10 -15.22 -1.65
CA GLY A 23 2.37 -15.76 -1.18
C GLY A 23 3.07 -14.87 -0.15
N TRP A 24 2.77 -13.58 -0.15
CA TRP A 24 3.43 -12.56 0.67
C TRP A 24 2.49 -11.93 1.70
N TYR A 25 1.19 -11.80 1.40
CA TYR A 25 0.20 -11.15 2.26
C TYR A 25 -0.96 -12.10 2.56
N ASP A 26 -1.00 -12.60 3.80
CA ASP A 26 -1.96 -13.63 4.24
C ASP A 26 -3.28 -13.07 4.78
N LYS A 27 -3.36 -11.75 5.00
CA LYS A 27 -4.55 -11.11 5.59
C LYS A 27 -5.14 -10.02 4.71
N ILE A 28 -6.46 -9.96 4.71
CA ILE A 28 -7.23 -8.85 4.18
C ILE A 28 -7.67 -7.98 5.35
N LEU A 29 -7.37 -6.69 5.28
CA LEU A 29 -7.79 -5.67 6.24
C LEU A 29 -8.93 -4.85 5.64
N LYS A 30 -9.98 -4.63 6.42
CA LYS A 30 -11.09 -3.74 6.08
C LYS A 30 -10.77 -2.37 6.67
N LEU A 31 -10.72 -1.36 5.80
CA LEU A 31 -10.38 0.02 6.19
C LEU A 31 -11.61 0.91 6.38
N GLY A 32 -12.79 0.43 5.98
CA GLY A 32 -14.05 1.15 6.07
C GLY A 32 -14.87 0.99 4.79
N GLU A 33 -15.69 1.99 4.51
CA GLU A 33 -16.62 2.00 3.39
C GLU A 33 -16.62 3.38 2.72
N ILE A 34 -16.63 3.40 1.39
CA ILE A 34 -16.79 4.61 0.56
C ILE A 34 -17.84 4.29 -0.50
N ASP A 35 -18.85 5.16 -0.65
CA ASP A 35 -19.94 4.97 -1.62
C ASP A 35 -20.62 3.59 -1.54
N ALA A 36 -20.88 3.10 -0.33
CA ALA A 36 -21.42 1.76 -0.07
C ALA A 36 -20.54 0.59 -0.55
N ILE A 37 -19.25 0.84 -0.78
CA ILE A 37 -18.26 -0.16 -1.20
C ILE A 37 -17.19 -0.31 -0.12
N GLU A 38 -16.98 -1.55 0.33
CA GLU A 38 -15.97 -1.89 1.33
C GLU A 38 -14.55 -1.64 0.78
N VAL A 39 -13.77 -0.82 1.49
CA VAL A 39 -12.36 -0.58 1.19
C VAL A 39 -11.52 -1.66 1.86
N LYS A 40 -10.79 -2.42 1.06
CA LYS A 40 -9.92 -3.52 1.49
C LYS A 40 -8.46 -3.25 1.14
N THR A 41 -7.56 -3.74 1.97
CA THR A 41 -6.12 -3.80 1.67
C THR A 41 -5.53 -5.14 2.09
N PHE A 42 -4.34 -5.47 1.61
CA PHE A 42 -3.61 -6.67 1.97
C PHE A 42 -2.55 -6.34 3.03
N ARG A 43 -2.37 -7.25 4.00
CA ARG A 43 -1.34 -7.14 5.02
C ARG A 43 -0.76 -8.51 5.32
N ARG A 44 0.55 -8.55 5.53
CA ARG A 44 1.23 -9.73 6.04
C ARG A 44 1.24 -9.69 7.55
N TYR A 45 0.91 -10.81 8.18
CA TYR A 45 1.27 -11.03 9.57
C TYR A 45 2.68 -11.63 9.64
N TRP A 46 3.67 -10.77 9.80
CA TRP A 46 5.07 -11.18 9.92
C TRP A 46 5.50 -11.27 11.38
N LYS A 47 6.12 -12.40 11.75
CA LYS A 47 6.73 -12.64 13.07
C LYS A 47 8.25 -12.79 13.01
N GLY A 48 8.85 -12.61 11.82
CA GLY A 48 10.29 -12.75 11.59
C GLY A 48 11.04 -11.41 11.66
N GLU A 49 12.28 -11.43 11.20
CA GLU A 49 13.14 -10.25 11.09
C GLU A 49 12.59 -9.24 10.06
N ILE A 50 12.59 -7.97 10.42
CA ILE A 50 12.18 -6.88 9.53
C ILE A 50 13.46 -6.41 8.82
N HIS A 51 13.48 -6.56 7.50
CA HIS A 51 14.55 -6.03 6.67
C HIS A 51 14.13 -4.68 6.09
N GLU A 52 15.07 -3.75 6.04
CA GLU A 52 14.85 -2.47 5.36
C GLU A 52 14.52 -2.71 3.87
N PRO A 53 13.56 -1.97 3.30
CA PRO A 53 13.30 -2.04 1.88
C PRO A 53 14.51 -1.58 1.05
N SER A 54 14.63 -2.08 -0.18
CA SER A 54 15.69 -1.60 -1.08
C SER A 54 15.46 -0.16 -1.51
N GLU A 55 16.54 0.56 -1.80
CA GLU A 55 16.49 1.91 -2.35
C GLU A 55 15.69 1.98 -3.65
N ASP A 56 15.81 0.98 -4.52
CA ASP A 56 15.03 0.90 -5.76
C ASP A 56 13.52 0.85 -5.46
N TYR A 57 13.10 0.08 -4.45
CA TYR A 57 11.70 0.01 -4.05
C TYR A 57 11.21 1.34 -3.45
N LEU A 58 12.01 1.96 -2.58
CA LEU A 58 11.70 3.27 -2.00
C LEU A 58 11.63 4.37 -3.07
N SER A 59 12.46 4.29 -4.11
CA SER A 59 12.46 5.25 -5.22
C SER A 59 11.13 5.24 -5.98
N ILE A 60 10.57 4.05 -6.24
CA ILE A 60 9.27 3.89 -6.91
C ILE A 60 8.15 4.51 -6.07
N ILE A 61 8.16 4.29 -4.74
CA ILE A 61 7.16 4.89 -3.84
C ILE A 61 7.31 6.41 -3.82
N LYS A 62 8.55 6.91 -3.78
CA LYS A 62 8.85 8.34 -3.79
C LYS A 62 8.32 9.03 -5.05
N ASP A 63 8.58 8.46 -6.22
CA ASP A 63 8.12 9.01 -7.50
C ASP A 63 6.59 9.03 -7.56
N TRP A 64 5.94 7.93 -7.15
CA TRP A 64 4.49 7.87 -7.07
C TRP A 64 3.91 8.96 -6.14
N LEU A 65 4.50 9.16 -4.96
CA LEU A 65 4.06 10.18 -4.00
C LEU A 65 4.20 11.60 -4.57
N LYS A 66 5.27 11.88 -5.32
CA LYS A 66 5.48 13.18 -5.98
C LYS A 66 4.43 13.46 -7.05
N GLU A 67 4.04 12.43 -7.80
CA GLU A 67 3.08 12.56 -8.89
C GLU A 67 1.61 12.61 -8.41
N ASN A 68 1.30 11.94 -7.29
CA ASN A 68 -0.08 11.68 -6.89
C ASN A 68 -0.49 12.38 -5.59
N THR A 69 0.41 13.12 -4.96
CA THR A 69 0.11 13.88 -3.74
C THR A 69 0.63 15.31 -3.85
N THR A 70 0.18 16.19 -2.95
CA THR A 70 0.70 17.55 -2.82
C THR A 70 1.81 17.65 -1.77
N TRP A 71 2.37 16.50 -1.35
CA TRP A 71 3.38 16.46 -0.28
C TRP A 71 4.69 17.06 -0.77
N LYS A 72 5.35 17.79 0.12
CA LYS A 72 6.72 18.26 -0.11
C LYS A 72 7.70 17.11 0.04
N ASP A 73 8.86 17.20 -0.59
CA ASP A 73 9.94 16.22 -0.46
C ASP A 73 10.29 15.91 1.01
N SER A 74 10.20 16.89 1.91
CA SER A 74 10.41 16.67 3.35
C SER A 74 9.35 15.75 3.98
N GLU A 75 8.09 15.89 3.60
CA GLU A 75 6.99 15.05 4.11
C GLU A 75 7.10 13.63 3.54
N ILE A 76 7.47 13.50 2.26
CA ILE A 76 7.73 12.21 1.61
C ILE A 76 8.88 11.48 2.30
N ASN A 77 10.01 12.17 2.56
CA ASN A 77 11.15 11.55 3.24
C ASN A 77 10.80 11.12 4.67
N VAL A 78 9.98 11.90 5.40
CA VAL A 78 9.48 11.50 6.73
C VAL A 78 8.59 10.27 6.64
N TYR A 79 7.73 10.18 5.63
CA TYR A 79 6.89 9.00 5.42
C TYR A 79 7.73 7.75 5.12
N LEU A 80 8.71 7.87 4.22
CA LEU A 80 9.59 6.76 3.82
C LEU A 80 10.54 6.33 4.94
N GLY A 81 10.89 7.22 5.88
CA GLY A 81 11.71 6.88 7.04
C GLY A 81 11.00 6.04 8.11
N ASN A 82 9.71 5.73 7.95
CA ASN A 82 8.94 4.89 8.88
C ASN A 82 8.85 3.41 8.45
N PHE A 83 9.52 3.02 7.37
CA PHE A 83 9.56 1.62 6.91
C PHE A 83 10.66 0.82 7.59
#